data_AF-A0A7W0KL16-F1
#
_entry.id   AF-A0A7W0KL16-F1
#
_cell.length_a   1.000
_cell.length_b   1.000
_cell.length_c   1.000
_cell.angle_alpha   90.00
_cell.angle_beta   90.00
_cell.angle_gamma   90.00
#
_symmetry.space_group_name_H-M   'P 1'
#
loop_
_entity.id
_entity.type
_entity.pdbx_description
1 polymer ?
#
loop_
_entity_poly.entity_id
_entity_poly.type
_entity_poly.pdbx_seq_one_letter_code
_entity_poly.pdbx_strand_id
1 'polypeptide(L)'
;ALDSRILLERATGVLAERTGQPMDAAFQLMRTHARGRGERLHDVAARIVDGTLVDPRGLGALSHRHLSQLDHQPGRRVLQRL
;
A
#
# COMPACT_ATOMS: atom_id res chain seq x y z
N ALA A 1 4.36 -18.56 -9.82
CA ALA A 1 2.94 -18.20 -9.56
C ALA A 1 2.55 -18.26 -8.07
N LEU A 2 3.36 -18.83 -7.18
CA LEU A 2 3.27 -18.57 -5.73
C LEU A 2 4.24 -17.46 -5.30
N ASP A 3 5.41 -17.41 -5.92
CA ASP A 3 6.50 -16.45 -5.63
C ASP A 3 6.05 -15.01 -5.80
N SER A 4 5.23 -14.74 -6.82
CA SER A 4 4.67 -13.42 -7.06
C SER A 4 3.71 -12.98 -5.95
N ARG A 5 2.99 -13.90 -5.31
CA ARG A 5 2.09 -13.58 -4.20
C ARG A 5 2.88 -13.26 -2.93
N ILE A 6 3.85 -14.11 -2.60
CA ILE A 6 4.75 -13.90 -1.45
C ILE A 6 5.49 -12.57 -1.59
N LEU A 7 5.99 -12.25 -2.79
CA LEU A 7 6.70 -10.99 -3.04
C LEU A 7 5.80 -9.76 -2.84
N LEU A 8 4.56 -9.81 -3.34
CA LEU A 8 3.59 -8.72 -3.17
C LEU A 8 3.20 -8.53 -1.70
N GLU A 9 3.00 -9.61 -0.96
CA GLU A 9 2.68 -9.56 0.47
C GLU A 9 3.85 -8.95 1.27
N ARG A 10 5.10 -9.38 0.98
CA ARG A 10 6.31 -8.81 1.60
C ARG A 10 6.47 -7.32 1.28
N ALA A 11 6.34 -6.93 0.02
CA ALA A 11 6.43 -5.53 -0.39
C ALA A 11 5.36 -4.67 0.28
N THR A 12 4.13 -5.20 0.41
CA THR A 12 3.03 -4.51 1.08
C THR A 12 3.32 -4.33 2.58
N GLY A 13 3.88 -5.35 3.24
CA GLY A 13 4.32 -5.25 4.64
C GLY A 13 5.39 -4.19 4.85
N VAL A 14 6.42 -4.18 3.99
CA VAL A 14 7.49 -3.15 4.02
C VAL A 14 6.92 -1.74 3.85
N LEU A 15 5.99 -1.54 2.92
CA LEU A 15 5.34 -0.25 2.76
C LEU A 15 4.45 0.12 3.96
N ALA A 16 3.63 -0.81 4.46
CA ALA A 16 2.76 -0.56 5.61
C ALA A 16 3.56 -0.11 6.83
N GLU A 17 4.66 -0.81 7.14
CA GLU A 17 5.59 -0.46 8.22
C GLU A 17 6.21 0.93 8.01
N ARG A 18 6.77 1.19 6.83
CA ARG A 18 7.44 2.46 6.52
C ARG A 18 6.52 3.67 6.48
N THR A 19 5.24 3.45 6.16
CA THR A 19 4.25 4.51 5.98
C THR A 19 3.34 4.72 7.19
N GLY A 20 3.32 3.77 8.13
CA GLY A 20 2.32 3.70 9.19
C GLY A 20 0.89 3.49 8.65
N GLN A 21 0.73 3.01 7.41
CA GLN A 21 -0.58 2.78 6.78
C GLN A 21 -1.02 1.33 6.92
N PRO A 22 -2.33 1.05 6.90
CA PRO A 22 -2.83 -0.32 6.82
C PRO A 22 -2.38 -0.98 5.51
N MET A 23 -2.24 -2.31 5.54
CA MET A 23 -1.76 -3.09 4.38
C MET A 23 -2.58 -2.83 3.10
N ASP A 24 -3.90 -2.69 3.20
CA ASP A 24 -4.75 -2.40 2.04
C ASP A 24 -4.37 -1.06 1.37
N ALA A 25 -4.10 -0.03 2.17
CA ALA A 25 -3.68 1.27 1.65
C ALA A 25 -2.28 1.18 1.02
N ALA A 26 -1.35 0.45 1.65
CA ALA A 26 -0.02 0.20 1.10
C ALA A 26 -0.07 -0.53 -0.25
N PHE A 27 -0.94 -1.53 -0.39
CA PHE A 27 -1.14 -2.25 -1.66
C PHE A 27 -1.73 -1.33 -2.74
N GLN A 28 -2.71 -0.49 -2.40
CA GLN A 28 -3.29 0.47 -3.35
C GLN A 28 -2.27 1.52 -3.81
N LEU A 29 -1.39 1.99 -2.92
CA LEU A 29 -0.28 2.88 -3.27
C LEU A 29 0.65 2.23 -4.28
N MET A 30 1.08 0.99 -4.03
CA MET A 30 1.93 0.21 -4.93
C MET A 30 1.27 0.01 -6.30
N ARG A 31 -0.03 -0.34 -6.33
CA ARG A 31 -0.80 -0.54 -7.57
C ARG A 31 -0.98 0.75 -8.37
N THR A 32 -1.23 1.86 -7.69
CA THR A 32 -1.36 3.18 -8.31
C THR A 32 -0.04 3.62 -8.94
N HIS A 33 1.08 3.39 -8.25
CA HIS A 33 2.41 3.67 -8.77
C HIS A 33 2.72 2.90 -10.04
N ALA A 34 2.51 1.59 -10.02
CA ALA A 34 2.74 0.72 -11.17
C ALA A 34 1.92 1.16 -12.39
N ARG A 35 0.62 1.39 -12.19
CA ARG A 35 -0.29 1.82 -13.25
C ARG A 35 0.05 3.19 -13.83
N GLY A 36 0.36 4.17 -12.98
CA GLY A 36 0.70 5.52 -13.42
C GLY A 36 2.00 5.60 -14.24
N ARG A 37 2.87 4.59 -14.14
CA ARG A 37 4.16 4.51 -14.85
C ARG A 37 4.21 3.41 -15.92
N GLY A 38 3.12 2.66 -16.10
CA GLY A 38 3.11 1.50 -17.01
C GLY A 38 4.05 0.37 -16.57
N GLU A 39 4.44 0.33 -15.30
CA GLU A 39 5.33 -0.70 -14.76
C GLU A 39 4.56 -1.95 -14.33
N ARG A 40 5.23 -3.10 -14.33
CA ARG A 40 4.65 -4.33 -13.78
C ARG A 40 4.65 -4.23 -12.27
N LEU A 41 3.51 -4.55 -11.65
CA LEU A 41 3.35 -4.52 -10.19
C LEU A 41 4.38 -5.41 -9.46
N HIS A 42 4.77 -6.52 -10.09
CA HIS A 42 5.80 -7.42 -9.58
C HIS A 42 7.18 -6.76 -9.47
N ASP A 43 7.57 -5.97 -10.48
CA ASP A 43 8.88 -5.32 -10.52
C ASP A 43 8.94 -4.18 -9.49
N VAL A 44 7.82 -3.46 -9.32
CA VAL A 44 7.64 -2.48 -8.24
C VAL A 44 7.80 -3.15 -6.87
N ALA A 45 7.16 -4.30 -6.66
CA ALA A 45 7.26 -5.05 -5.41
C ALA A 45 8.68 -5.53 -5.12
N ALA A 46 9.40 -6.02 -6.14
CA ALA A 46 10.79 -6.42 -6.02
C ALA A 46 11.67 -5.25 -5.54
N ARG A 47 11.53 -4.08 -6.17
CA ARG A 47 12.29 -2.86 -5.82
C ARG A 47 11.95 -2.34 -4.42
N ILE A 48 10.72 -2.53 -3.94
CA ILE A 48 10.34 -2.16 -2.56
C ILE A 48 11.03 -3.05 -1.54
N VAL A 49 11.00 -4.37 -1.76
CA VAL A 49 11.63 -5.35 -0.86
C VAL A 49 13.15 -5.18 -0.83
N ASP A 50 13.75 -4.93 -1.99
CA ASP A 50 15.17 -4.62 -2.17
C ASP A 50 15.55 -3.22 -1.62
N GLY A 51 14.56 -2.40 -1.28
CA GLY A 51 14.78 -1.05 -0.75
C GLY A 51 15.23 -0.02 -1.79
N THR A 52 15.32 -0.39 -3.08
CA THR A 52 15.71 0.48 -4.19
C THR A 52 14.58 1.35 -4.72
N LEU A 53 13.32 1.07 -4.32
CA LEU A 53 12.20 1.99 -4.48
C LEU A 53 11.76 2.47 -3.09
N VAL A 54 12.29 3.62 -2.68
CA VAL A 54 11.75 4.40 -1.58
C VAL A 54 10.89 5.48 -2.21
N ASP A 55 9.58 5.30 -2.02
CA ASP A 55 8.51 6.28 -2.18
C ASP A 55 7.61 6.20 -3.43
N PRO A 56 6.38 5.67 -3.28
CA PRO A 56 5.39 5.75 -4.34
C PRO A 56 4.79 7.15 -4.58
N ARG A 57 4.81 8.12 -3.63
CA ARG A 57 4.38 9.53 -3.85
C ARG A 57 4.55 10.58 -2.71
N GLY A 58 5.43 10.45 -1.73
CA GLY A 58 5.77 11.43 -0.70
C GLY A 58 5.78 10.86 0.73
N LEU A 59 6.82 10.12 1.13
CA LEU A 59 6.96 9.55 2.48
C LEU A 59 8.19 10.04 3.24
N GLY A 60 9.06 10.84 2.60
CA GLY A 60 10.01 11.68 3.33
C GLY A 60 9.39 12.96 3.92
N ALA A 61 8.13 13.30 3.56
CA ALA A 61 7.54 14.61 3.83
C ALA A 61 6.39 14.62 4.87
N LEU A 62 5.88 13.47 5.31
CA LEU A 62 4.67 13.40 6.15
C LEU A 62 4.86 12.64 7.47
N SER A 63 6.00 12.82 8.12
CA SER A 63 6.07 12.57 9.56
C SER A 63 5.34 13.72 10.27
N HIS A 64 4.16 13.44 10.84
CA HIS A 64 3.42 14.21 11.87
C HIS A 64 2.10 14.94 11.52
N ARG A 65 1.55 14.99 10.29
CA ARG A 65 0.34 15.84 10.09
C ARG A 65 -0.70 15.39 9.06
N HIS A 66 -1.32 14.22 9.19
CA HIS A 66 -2.61 13.96 8.51
C HIS A 66 -3.46 12.77 9.02
N LEU A 67 -3.55 12.55 10.34
CA LEU A 67 -4.36 11.46 10.93
C LEU A 67 -5.90 11.73 10.95
N SER A 68 -6.46 12.51 10.02
CA SER A 68 -7.91 12.83 10.05
C SER A 68 -8.68 12.65 8.74
N GLN A 69 -8.12 12.12 7.64
CA GLN A 69 -8.87 12.13 6.37
C GLN A 69 -8.78 10.89 5.49
N LEU A 70 -8.47 9.73 6.05
CA LEU A 70 -8.79 8.46 5.38
C LEU A 70 -9.77 7.71 6.25
N ASP A 71 -11.04 8.10 6.11
CA ASP A 71 -12.20 7.24 6.32
C ASP A 71 -11.97 5.93 5.56
N HIS A 72 -11.26 5.00 6.20
CA HIS A 72 -11.35 3.59 5.90
C HIS A 72 -12.73 3.16 6.37
N GLN A 73 -13.73 3.34 5.51
CA GLN A 73 -15.09 2.83 5.69
C GLN A 73 -15.01 1.37 6.16
N PRO A 74 -15.34 1.06 7.44
CA PRO A 74 -15.49 -0.33 7.84
C PRO A 74 -16.74 -0.84 7.15
N GLY A 75 -16.69 -2.09 6.67
CA GLY A 75 -17.84 -2.80 6.14
C GLY A 75 -18.95 -3.00 7.17
N ARG A 76 -19.65 -1.92 7.53
CA ARG A 76 -20.96 -1.94 8.16
C ARG A 76 -21.96 -2.32 7.08
N ARG A 77 -22.03 -3.61 6.78
CA ARG A 77 -23.24 -4.18 6.22
C ARG A 77 -24.32 -4.12 7.30
N VAL A 78 -25.21 -3.17 7.08
CA VAL A 78 -26.60 -3.11 7.51
C VAL A 78 -27.19 -4.50 7.73
N LEU A 79 -27.60 -4.79 8.97
CA LEU A 79 -28.85 -5.46 9.26
C LEU A 79 -29.56 -4.67 10.37
N GLN A 80 -30.16 -3.55 9.96
CA GLN A 80 -31.40 -3.11 10.59
C GLN A 80 -32.50 -4.04 10.06
N ARG A 81 -33.22 -4.72 10.95
CA ARG A 81 -34.69 -4.76 10.95
C ARG A 81 -35.18 -5.56 12.17
N LEU A 82 -35.92 -4.82 12.98
CA LEU A 82 -37.10 -5.16 13.80
C LEU A 82 -37.47 -6.64 13.91
#